data_AF-A0A816U1N6-F1
#
_entry.id   AF-A0A816U1N6-F1
#
_cell.length_a   1.000
_cell.length_b   1.000
_cell.length_c   1.000
_cell.angle_alpha   90.00
_cell.angle_beta   90.00
_cell.angle_gamma   90.00
#
_symmetry.space_group_name_H-M   'P 1'
#
loop_
_entity.id
_entity.type
_entity.pdbx_description
1 polymer ?
#
loop_
_entity_poly.entity_id
_entity_poly.type
_entity_poly.pdbx_seq_one_letter_code
_entity_poly.pdbx_strand_id
1 'polypeptide(L)'
;MEAGDHSFYRLLNQVLRKENRNEVIPWFSYLKLFDTAVRKLPKVKGIIWRAVAGNVTSGYTANKTVTWWTVSSCSTSADVVKAFLKPDQEATLFMIEAVAGRNLAGYTMYPDEHEVILEFGTQLLVKNIGFQHGNLRLVHLIEINDDGDSDDDDDDDDDDDDSDGDDDDSDGDDDDNSQEGLAAAMASVHVTPKPTESIINKPTHRELLICFFPFIEFYSTKYFILFIMGL
;
A
#
# COMPACT_ATOMS: atom_id res chain seq x y z
N MET A 1 -14.01 8.74 19.72
CA MET A 1 -14.03 7.43 20.41
C MET A 1 -12.58 7.14 20.77
N GLU A 2 -12.20 7.24 22.04
CA GLU A 2 -10.80 7.10 22.46
C GLU A 2 -10.39 5.62 22.37
N ALA A 3 -9.42 5.30 21.53
CA ALA A 3 -8.70 4.04 21.64
C ALA A 3 -8.06 4.02 23.03
N GLY A 4 -8.50 3.13 23.92
CA GLY A 4 -7.99 3.09 25.29
C GLY A 4 -6.47 2.99 25.33
N ASP A 5 -5.87 3.46 26.43
CA ASP A 5 -4.41 3.53 26.64
C ASP A 5 -3.69 2.17 26.51
N HIS A 6 -4.45 1.07 26.52
CA HIS A 6 -3.97 -0.30 26.39
C HIS A 6 -4.29 -0.96 25.04
N SER A 7 -4.67 -0.18 24.01
CA SER A 7 -4.83 -0.74 22.67
C SER A 7 -3.49 -1.24 22.11
N PHE A 8 -3.55 -2.36 21.39
CA PHE A 8 -2.37 -3.02 20.82
C PHE A 8 -1.52 -2.05 19.98
N TYR A 9 -2.16 -1.26 19.11
CA TYR A 9 -1.50 -0.25 18.30
C TYR A 9 -0.77 0.81 19.13
N ARG A 10 -1.41 1.32 20.19
CA ARG A 10 -0.79 2.30 21.08
C ARG A 10 0.41 1.71 21.81
N LEU A 11 0.30 0.49 22.32
CA LEU A 11 1.40 -0.21 23.00
C LEU A 11 2.57 -0.48 22.06
N LEU A 12 2.30 -1.02 20.87
CA LEU A 12 3.32 -1.28 19.85
C LEU A 12 4.04 0.00 19.46
N ASN A 13 3.29 1.05 19.09
CA ASN A 13 3.89 2.31 18.68
C ASN A 13 4.55 3.06 19.84
N GLN A 14 4.14 2.85 21.08
CA GLN A 14 4.86 3.36 22.25
C GLN A 14 6.23 2.71 22.37
N VAL A 15 6.31 1.39 22.21
CA VAL A 15 7.58 0.64 22.24
C VAL A 15 8.48 1.02 21.06
N LEU A 16 7.94 1.13 19.85
CA LEU A 16 8.69 1.52 18.65
C LEU A 16 9.25 2.95 18.71
N ARG A 17 8.58 3.87 19.41
CA ARG A 17 9.09 5.24 19.64
C ARG A 17 10.25 5.31 20.63
N LYS A 18 10.38 4.32 21.52
CA LYS A 18 11.45 4.34 22.51
C LYS A 18 12.79 4.04 21.86
N GLU A 19 13.82 4.74 22.31
CA GLU A 19 15.20 4.47 21.88
C GLU A 19 15.75 3.17 22.47
N ASN A 20 15.10 2.62 23.50
CA ASN A 20 15.47 1.37 24.14
C ASN A 20 15.10 0.14 23.27
N ARG A 21 16.05 -0.32 22.46
CA ARG A 21 15.86 -1.47 21.55
C ARG A 21 15.54 -2.78 22.25
N ASN A 22 15.89 -2.92 23.53
CA ASN A 22 15.55 -4.13 24.30
C ASN A 22 14.04 -4.29 24.50
N GLU A 23 13.30 -3.19 24.54
CA GLU A 23 11.83 -3.24 24.70
C GLU A 23 11.11 -3.72 23.44
N VAL A 24 11.77 -3.66 22.28
CA VAL A 24 11.21 -4.12 21.00
C VAL A 24 11.38 -5.63 20.84
N ILE A 25 12.35 -6.26 21.50
CA ILE A 25 12.66 -7.70 21.36
C ILE A 25 11.42 -8.60 21.52
N PRO A 26 10.56 -8.42 22.55
CA PRO A 26 9.34 -9.23 22.69
C PRO A 26 8.37 -9.13 21.51
N TRP A 27 8.47 -8.06 20.72
CA TRP A 27 7.60 -7.78 19.58
C TRP A 27 8.16 -8.30 18.26
N PHE A 28 9.40 -8.80 18.20
CA PHE A 28 10.05 -9.19 16.93
C PHE A 28 9.25 -10.22 16.12
N SER A 29 8.72 -11.26 16.78
CA SER A 29 7.90 -12.27 16.09
C SER A 29 6.65 -11.64 15.48
N TYR A 30 6.02 -10.71 16.20
CA TYR A 30 4.86 -9.98 15.69
C TYR A 30 5.25 -9.02 14.57
N LEU A 31 6.30 -8.22 14.74
CA LEU A 31 6.78 -7.27 13.75
C LEU A 31 7.15 -7.97 12.44
N LYS A 32 7.81 -9.13 12.51
CA LYS A 32 8.12 -9.95 11.34
C LYS A 32 6.86 -10.45 10.64
N LEU A 33 5.87 -10.94 11.40
CA LEU A 33 4.60 -11.38 10.84
C LEU A 33 3.85 -10.21 10.19
N PHE A 34 3.77 -9.08 10.88
CA PHE A 34 3.11 -7.86 10.43
C PHE A 34 3.74 -7.34 9.14
N ASP A 35 5.06 -7.16 9.14
CA ASP A 35 5.83 -6.76 7.95
C ASP A 35 5.59 -7.72 6.77
N THR A 36 5.67 -9.03 7.00
CA THR A 36 5.41 -10.04 5.96
C THR A 36 3.98 -9.96 5.42
N ALA A 37 2.99 -9.68 6.28
CA ALA A 37 1.60 -9.54 5.87
C ALA A 37 1.36 -8.25 5.09
N VAL A 38 1.91 -7.14 5.57
CA VAL A 38 1.76 -5.81 4.98
C VAL A 38 2.42 -5.74 3.61
N ARG A 39 3.58 -6.39 3.42
CA ARG A 39 4.24 -6.50 2.09
C ARG A 39 3.44 -7.28 1.05
N LYS A 40 2.42 -8.05 1.43
CA LYS A 40 1.50 -8.72 0.50
C LYS A 40 0.32 -7.85 0.07
N LEU A 41 0.15 -6.68 0.69
CA LEU A 41 -0.94 -5.77 0.35
C LEU A 41 -0.60 -4.98 -0.93
N PRO A 42 -1.61 -4.53 -1.67
CA PRO A 42 -1.40 -3.69 -2.84
C PRO A 42 -0.61 -2.41 -2.48
N LYS A 43 0.43 -2.11 -3.27
CA LYS A 43 1.18 -0.86 -3.13
C LYS A 43 0.31 0.34 -3.54
N VAL A 44 0.51 1.46 -2.85
CA VAL A 44 -0.11 2.76 -3.14
C VAL A 44 1.01 3.77 -3.34
N LYS A 45 1.08 4.32 -4.55
CA LYS A 45 1.97 5.44 -4.91
C LYS A 45 1.12 6.69 -5.13
N GLY A 46 1.51 7.80 -4.52
CA GLY A 46 0.79 9.07 -4.61
C GLY A 46 0.68 9.80 -3.26
N ILE A 47 -0.21 10.78 -3.19
CA ILE A 47 -0.40 11.59 -1.98
C ILE A 47 -1.26 10.84 -0.97
N ILE A 48 -0.72 10.66 0.24
CA ILE A 48 -1.46 10.21 1.41
C ILE A 48 -1.37 11.25 2.53
N TRP A 49 -2.36 11.19 3.42
CA TRP A 49 -2.61 12.18 4.46
C TRP A 49 -2.58 11.52 5.82
N ARG A 50 -2.01 12.23 6.80
CA ARG A 50 -2.06 11.83 8.21
C ARG A 50 -2.22 13.06 9.09
N ALA A 51 -3.20 13.05 9.99
CA ALA A 51 -3.34 14.05 11.03
C ALA A 51 -2.75 13.55 12.34
N VAL A 52 -2.25 14.47 13.16
CA VAL A 52 -1.95 14.23 14.57
C VAL A 52 -2.42 15.42 15.41
N ALA A 53 -2.85 15.15 16.64
CA ALA A 53 -3.16 16.19 17.61
C ALA A 53 -1.88 16.89 18.08
N GLY A 54 -1.96 18.20 18.27
CA GLY A 54 -0.86 19.06 18.70
C GLY A 54 0.05 19.54 17.57
N ASN A 55 0.88 20.52 17.92
CA ASN A 55 1.95 21.01 17.07
C ASN A 55 3.22 20.15 17.25
N VAL A 56 3.59 19.37 16.24
CA VAL A 56 4.80 18.54 16.25
C VAL A 56 5.85 19.02 15.24
N THR A 57 5.71 20.24 14.69
CA THR A 57 6.59 20.73 13.62
C THR A 57 8.04 20.91 14.07
N SER A 58 8.30 21.04 15.37
CA SER A 58 9.66 21.12 15.94
C SER A 58 10.51 19.88 15.69
N GLY A 59 9.88 18.72 15.44
CA GLY A 59 10.58 17.48 15.09
C GLY A 59 11.00 17.39 13.62
N TYR A 60 10.68 18.40 12.81
CA TYR A 60 10.93 18.41 11.38
C TYR A 60 11.84 19.58 11.02
N THR A 61 12.76 19.37 10.07
CA THR A 61 13.60 20.42 9.52
C THR A 61 13.64 20.27 8.01
N ALA A 62 13.36 21.34 7.27
CA ALA A 62 13.33 21.29 5.81
C ALA A 62 14.66 20.77 5.23
N ASN A 63 14.57 19.97 4.16
CA ASN A 63 15.68 19.28 3.51
C ASN A 63 16.45 18.31 4.42
N LYS A 64 15.84 17.82 5.50
CA LYS A 64 16.37 16.72 6.32
C LYS A 64 15.49 15.49 6.18
N THR A 65 16.11 14.33 6.34
CA THR A 65 15.41 13.06 6.43
C THR A 65 14.99 12.81 7.88
N VAL A 66 13.77 12.31 8.05
CA VAL A 66 13.25 11.81 9.32
C VAL A 66 12.81 10.37 9.15
N THR A 67 13.04 9.55 10.16
CA THR A 67 12.59 8.15 10.18
C THR A 67 11.34 8.03 11.05
N TRP A 68 10.25 7.59 10.47
CA TRP A 68 9.06 7.20 11.21
C TRP A 68 9.20 5.76 11.69
N TRP A 69 9.75 5.59 12.90
CA TRP A 69 9.94 4.28 13.52
C TRP A 69 8.65 3.52 13.84
N THR A 70 7.50 4.20 13.83
CA THR A 70 6.20 3.61 14.12
C THR A 70 5.48 3.17 12.86
N VAL A 71 4.63 2.15 12.99
CA VAL A 71 3.60 1.88 11.99
C VAL A 71 2.67 3.09 11.93
N SER A 72 2.51 3.66 10.74
CA SER A 72 1.78 4.92 10.57
C SER A 72 0.55 4.70 9.68
N SER A 73 -0.63 4.81 10.27
CA SER A 73 -1.89 4.81 9.52
C SER A 73 -2.13 6.17 8.85
N CYS A 74 -2.48 6.14 7.58
CA CYS A 74 -2.71 7.28 6.70
C CYS A 74 -3.97 7.03 5.87
N SER A 75 -4.40 8.01 5.10
CA SER A 75 -5.50 7.86 4.15
C SER A 75 -5.16 8.49 2.81
N THR A 76 -5.67 7.94 1.71
CA THR A 76 -5.63 8.63 0.41
C THR A 76 -6.60 9.81 0.35
N SER A 77 -7.50 9.97 1.33
CA SER A 77 -8.51 11.03 1.37
C SER A 77 -8.16 12.09 2.42
N ALA A 78 -7.93 13.32 1.96
CA ALA A 78 -7.74 14.46 2.86
C ALA A 78 -9.01 14.75 3.68
N ASP A 79 -10.21 14.50 3.13
CA ASP A 79 -11.47 14.80 3.80
C ASP A 79 -11.76 13.83 4.95
N VAL A 80 -11.40 12.55 4.78
CA VAL A 80 -11.40 11.57 5.87
C VAL A 80 -10.49 12.05 7.00
N VAL A 81 -9.26 12.46 6.67
CA VAL A 81 -8.30 12.92 7.68
C VAL A 81 -8.77 14.18 8.41
N LYS A 82 -9.40 15.12 7.69
CA LYS A 82 -9.97 16.34 8.28
C LYS A 82 -11.06 16.04 9.30
N ALA A 83 -11.85 14.97 9.13
CA ALA A 83 -12.90 14.60 10.07
C ALA A 83 -12.35 14.25 11.48
N PHE A 84 -11.07 13.88 11.58
CA PHE A 84 -10.40 13.63 12.86
C PHE A 84 -9.80 14.87 13.51
N LEU A 85 -9.77 16.01 12.81
CA LEU A 85 -9.27 17.26 13.34
C LEU A 85 -10.34 17.97 14.17
N LYS A 86 -9.96 18.49 15.33
CA LYS A 86 -10.84 19.30 16.17
C LYS A 86 -10.53 20.80 15.93
N PRO A 87 -11.53 21.64 15.60
CA PRO A 87 -11.31 23.06 15.27
C PRO A 87 -10.56 23.85 16.36
N ASP A 88 -10.85 23.55 17.62
CA ASP A 88 -10.35 24.29 18.78
C ASP A 88 -9.03 23.75 19.33
N GLN A 89 -8.37 22.82 18.63
CA GLN A 89 -7.10 22.24 19.06
C GLN A 89 -6.02 22.43 18.01
N GLU A 90 -4.79 22.66 18.46
CA GLU A 90 -3.64 22.57 17.56
C GLU A 90 -3.57 21.17 16.95
N ALA A 91 -3.25 21.12 15.66
CA ALA A 91 -3.05 19.87 14.95
C ALA A 91 -2.00 20.03 13.86
N THR A 92 -1.33 18.93 13.55
CA THR A 92 -0.39 18.84 12.44
C THR A 92 -0.92 17.87 11.40
N LEU A 93 -1.05 18.33 10.17
CA LEU A 93 -1.39 17.55 8.99
C LEU A 93 -0.11 17.25 8.21
N PHE A 94 0.09 15.99 7.88
CA PHE A 94 1.13 15.52 7.00
C PHE A 94 0.55 15.27 5.63
N MET A 95 1.14 15.89 4.61
CA MET A 95 0.96 15.52 3.21
C MET A 95 2.21 14.74 2.81
N ILE A 96 2.03 13.49 2.40
CA ILE A 96 3.13 12.57 2.15
C ILE A 96 3.04 12.06 0.72
N GLU A 97 4.08 12.31 -0.08
CA GLU A 97 4.29 11.64 -1.35
C GLU A 97 4.81 10.23 -1.07
N ALA A 98 3.90 9.26 -1.02
CA ALA A 98 4.23 7.86 -0.77
C ALA A 98 4.59 7.14 -2.07
N VAL A 99 5.56 6.23 -1.99
CA VAL A 99 5.99 5.31 -3.04
C VAL A 99 5.69 3.86 -2.68
N ALA A 100 5.70 3.54 -1.37
CA ALA A 100 5.57 2.18 -0.87
C ALA A 100 4.42 2.01 0.13
N GLY A 101 3.47 2.95 0.20
CA GLY A 101 2.26 2.82 1.02
C GLY A 101 1.49 1.53 0.72
N ARG A 102 0.76 1.00 1.72
CA ARG A 102 0.09 -0.31 1.62
C ARG A 102 -1.41 -0.17 1.85
N ASN A 103 -2.20 -0.51 0.84
CA ASN A 103 -3.66 -0.37 0.89
C ASN A 103 -4.27 -1.43 1.83
N LEU A 104 -5.02 -0.97 2.84
CA LEU A 104 -5.66 -1.83 3.82
C LEU A 104 -7.19 -1.95 3.67
N ALA A 105 -7.78 -1.29 2.66
CA ALA A 105 -9.24 -1.22 2.47
C ALA A 105 -9.94 -2.60 2.45
N GLY A 106 -9.26 -3.65 1.96
CA GLY A 106 -9.81 -5.02 1.93
C GLY A 106 -9.90 -5.70 3.30
N TYR A 107 -9.09 -5.27 4.25
CA TYR A 107 -8.88 -5.92 5.55
C TYR A 107 -9.38 -5.09 6.73
N THR A 108 -9.52 -3.78 6.58
CA THR A 108 -10.08 -2.91 7.61
C THR A 108 -11.59 -3.08 7.77
N MET A 109 -12.09 -2.75 8.97
CA MET A 109 -13.53 -2.69 9.26
C MET A 109 -14.14 -1.34 8.84
N TYR A 110 -13.31 -0.39 8.39
CA TYR A 110 -13.69 0.96 8.00
C TYR A 110 -13.22 1.25 6.56
N PRO A 111 -13.80 0.60 5.54
CA PRO A 111 -13.33 0.74 4.16
C PRO A 111 -13.42 2.18 3.64
N ASP A 112 -14.37 2.97 4.17
CA ASP A 112 -14.58 4.38 3.80
C ASP A 112 -13.45 5.31 4.30
N GLU A 113 -12.55 4.81 5.15
CA GLU A 113 -11.38 5.58 5.60
C GLU A 113 -10.25 5.58 4.56
N HIS A 114 -10.36 4.78 3.50
CA HIS A 114 -9.35 4.67 2.44
C HIS A 114 -7.94 4.50 2.98
N GLU A 115 -7.83 3.55 3.92
CA GLU A 115 -6.67 3.45 4.78
C GLU A 115 -5.42 2.93 4.05
N VAL A 116 -4.30 3.59 4.32
CA VAL A 116 -2.96 3.24 3.83
C VAL A 116 -2.01 3.16 5.00
N ILE A 117 -1.27 2.06 5.11
CA ILE A 117 -0.21 1.90 6.10
C ILE A 117 1.14 2.29 5.49
N LEU A 118 1.90 3.10 6.22
CA LEU A 118 3.35 3.16 6.08
C LEU A 118 3.99 2.24 7.11
N GLU A 119 4.93 1.43 6.64
CA GLU A 119 5.67 0.45 7.44
C GLU A 119 6.50 1.16 8.53
N PHE A 120 6.89 0.41 9.57
CA PHE A 120 7.78 0.98 10.58
C PHE A 120 9.17 1.19 9.98
N GLY A 121 9.83 2.29 10.35
CA GLY A 121 11.15 2.62 9.82
C GLY A 121 11.13 3.36 8.48
N THR A 122 9.96 3.75 7.96
CA THR A 122 9.85 4.55 6.73
C THR A 122 10.69 5.84 6.84
N GLN A 123 11.53 6.08 5.83
CA GLN A 123 12.35 7.29 5.72
C GLN A 123 11.64 8.34 4.87
N LEU A 124 11.59 9.55 5.39
CA LEU A 124 10.81 10.65 4.81
C LEU A 124 11.71 11.89 4.69
N LEU A 125 11.86 12.42 3.48
CA LEU A 125 12.48 13.72 3.25
C LEU A 125 11.47 14.83 3.57
N VAL A 126 11.85 15.76 4.43
CA VAL A 126 11.02 16.93 4.74
C VAL A 126 11.16 17.97 3.63
N LYS A 127 10.15 18.06 2.76
CA LYS A 127 10.17 19.00 1.64
C LYS A 127 9.82 20.42 2.05
N ASN A 128 8.82 20.59 2.89
CA ASN A 128 8.38 21.89 3.36
C ASN A 128 7.74 21.81 4.74
N ILE A 129 7.96 22.84 5.54
CA ILE A 129 7.32 23.07 6.85
C ILE A 129 6.81 24.51 6.83
N GLY A 130 5.56 24.73 7.23
CA GLY A 130 5.17 26.08 7.64
C GLY A 130 3.96 26.68 6.94
N PHE A 131 3.21 25.92 6.14
CA PHE A 131 1.83 26.34 5.87
C PHE A 131 1.04 26.21 7.18
N GLN A 132 0.52 27.34 7.67
CA GLN A 132 -0.32 27.42 8.86
C GLN A 132 -1.63 28.10 8.51
N HIS A 133 -2.73 27.50 8.94
CA HIS A 133 -4.06 28.11 8.86
C HIS A 133 -4.79 27.90 10.18
N GLY A 134 -4.96 28.98 10.95
CA GLY A 134 -5.48 28.90 12.32
C GLY A 134 -4.61 28.00 13.19
N ASN A 135 -5.22 26.96 13.76
CA ASN A 135 -4.58 25.95 14.62
C ASN A 135 -3.98 24.77 13.85
N LEU A 136 -4.14 24.74 12.52
CA LEU A 136 -3.63 23.67 11.67
C LEU A 136 -2.26 24.03 11.09
N ARG A 137 -1.31 23.10 11.21
CA ARG A 137 0.02 23.20 10.57
C ARG A 137 0.18 22.08 9.56
N LEU A 138 0.78 22.38 8.41
CA LEU A 138 1.06 21.40 7.37
C LEU A 138 2.57 21.13 7.28
N VAL A 139 2.91 19.84 7.19
CA VAL A 139 4.26 19.36 6.88
C VAL A 139 4.17 18.53 5.61
N HIS A 140 5.01 18.85 4.63
CA HIS A 140 5.11 18.12 3.37
C HIS A 140 6.32 17.20 3.41
N LEU A 141 6.06 15.91 3.24
CA LEU A 141 7.04 14.84 3.28
C LEU A 141 7.07 14.08 1.95
N ILE A 142 8.23 13.53 1.60
CA ILE A 142 8.41 12.64 0.45
C ILE A 142 9.03 11.35 0.98
N GLU A 143 8.40 10.22 0.71
CA GLU A 143 8.96 8.90 1.02
C GLU A 143 10.18 8.61 0.16
N ILE A 144 11.27 8.21 0.81
CA ILE A 144 12.50 7.82 0.15
C ILE A 144 12.39 6.33 -0.20
N ASN A 145 12.52 6.00 -1.48
CA ASN A 145 12.66 4.62 -1.92
C ASN A 145 14.15 4.23 -1.82
N ASP A 146 14.47 3.19 -1.05
CA ASP A 146 15.82 2.59 -1.03
C ASP A 146 15.94 1.48 -2.08
N ASP A 147 14.83 1.14 -2.75
CA ASP A 147 14.84 0.31 -3.96
C ASP A 147 15.39 1.19 -5.09
N GLY A 148 16.71 1.30 -5.14
CA GLY A 148 17.43 1.54 -6.36
C GLY A 148 17.19 0.35 -7.28
N ASP A 149 16.02 0.33 -7.93
CA ASP A 149 15.80 -0.46 -9.14
C ASP A 149 16.66 0.21 -10.23
N SER A 150 17.97 -0.02 -10.16
CA SER A 150 18.77 -0.19 -11.35
C SER A 150 18.28 -1.49 -11.99
N ASP A 151 17.18 -1.40 -12.73
CA ASP A 151 16.85 -2.33 -13.81
C ASP A 151 17.83 -2.09 -14.99
N ASP A 152 19.12 -1.92 -14.70
CA ASP A 152 20.21 -1.93 -15.66
C ASP A 152 20.72 -3.38 -15.72
N ASP A 153 19.86 -4.28 -16.20
CA ASP A 153 20.28 -5.54 -16.83
C ASP A 153 20.32 -5.29 -18.36
N ASP A 154 21.04 -4.23 -18.76
CA ASP A 154 21.53 -4.04 -20.12
C ASP A 154 23.05 -4.22 -20.09
N ASP A 155 23.55 -4.95 -21.09
CA ASP A 155 24.95 -5.09 -21.52
C ASP A 155 25.78 -6.13 -20.73
N ASP A 156 26.46 -7.14 -21.30
CA ASP A 156 26.81 -7.43 -22.69
C ASP A 156 27.25 -8.91 -22.81
N ASP A 157 27.02 -9.45 -24.00
CA ASP A 157 27.77 -10.48 -24.73
C ASP A 157 29.01 -11.11 -24.07
N ASP A 158 28.96 -12.43 -23.91
CA ASP A 158 30.13 -13.29 -24.16
C ASP A 158 29.70 -14.33 -25.21
N ASP A 159 30.09 -14.03 -26.47
CA ASP A 159 30.32 -15.02 -27.51
C ASP A 159 31.28 -16.10 -26.97
N ASP A 160 30.88 -17.37 -27.06
CA ASP A 160 31.85 -18.45 -27.27
C ASP A 160 31.18 -19.57 -28.08
N ASP A 161 31.74 -19.74 -29.28
CA ASP A 161 31.60 -20.86 -30.21
C ASP A 161 31.71 -22.23 -29.49
N ASP A 162 30.93 -23.21 -29.92
CA ASP A 162 31.48 -24.39 -30.61
C ASP A 162 30.39 -25.41 -30.99
N SER A 163 30.36 -25.70 -32.29
CA SER A 163 30.08 -26.98 -32.98
C SER A 163 29.16 -28.01 -32.32
N ASP A 164 28.13 -28.42 -33.06
CA ASP A 164 28.17 -29.72 -33.73
C ASP A 164 27.08 -29.79 -34.79
N GLY A 165 27.48 -30.15 -36.01
CA GLY A 165 26.57 -30.38 -37.11
C GLY A 165 25.80 -31.67 -36.91
N ASP A 166 24.57 -31.68 -37.41
CA ASP A 166 23.98 -32.88 -37.98
C ASP A 166 23.10 -32.43 -39.15
N ASP A 167 23.44 -33.00 -40.30
CA ASP A 167 22.66 -33.00 -41.53
C ASP A 167 21.26 -33.58 -41.24
N ASP A 168 20.21 -32.97 -41.80
CA ASP A 168 19.13 -33.77 -42.38
C ASP A 168 18.36 -32.94 -43.40
N ASP A 169 18.56 -33.33 -44.65
CA ASP A 169 17.80 -32.95 -45.82
C ASP A 169 16.32 -33.31 -45.64
N SER A 170 15.42 -32.37 -45.94
CA SER A 170 14.14 -32.73 -46.55
C SER A 170 13.60 -31.55 -47.33
N ASP A 171 13.79 -31.67 -48.64
CA ASP A 171 13.14 -30.90 -49.69
C ASP A 171 11.62 -30.94 -49.56
N GLY A 172 11.01 -29.78 -49.75
CA GLY A 172 9.57 -29.59 -49.81
C GLY A 172 9.26 -28.26 -50.46
N ASP A 173 9.47 -28.22 -51.77
CA ASP A 173 8.98 -27.19 -52.68
C ASP A 173 7.46 -26.97 -52.48
N ASP A 174 7.03 -25.70 -52.47
CA ASP A 174 6.20 -25.13 -53.55
C ASP A 174 5.40 -23.89 -53.08
N ASP A 175 5.42 -22.91 -54.00
CA ASP A 175 4.37 -21.92 -54.29
C ASP A 175 4.22 -20.69 -53.39
N ASP A 176 5.16 -19.77 -53.60
CA ASP A 176 4.98 -18.54 -54.37
C ASP A 176 3.59 -17.83 -54.37
N ASN A 177 3.67 -16.56 -53.94
CA ASN A 177 3.18 -15.37 -54.64
C ASN A 177 1.88 -14.66 -54.20
N SER A 178 2.09 -13.34 -54.09
CA SER A 178 1.20 -12.22 -54.41
C SER A 178 0.28 -11.62 -53.32
N GLN A 179 0.82 -10.57 -52.70
CA GLN A 179 0.39 -9.17 -52.83
C GLN A 179 -1.11 -8.79 -52.93
N GLU A 180 -1.44 -7.75 -52.16
CA GLU A 180 -2.41 -6.67 -52.40
C GLU A 180 -3.88 -6.82 -51.99
N GLY A 181 -4.41 -5.73 -51.40
CA GLY A 181 -5.84 -5.45 -51.28
C GLY A 181 -6.29 -4.99 -49.89
N LEU A 182 -5.80 -3.86 -49.37
CA LEU A 182 -6.54 -2.59 -49.30
C LEU A 182 -8.07 -2.72 -49.10
N ALA A 183 -8.51 -2.32 -47.89
CA ALA A 183 -9.75 -1.61 -47.55
C ALA A 183 -10.98 -1.75 -48.47
N ALA A 184 -12.05 -2.35 -47.93
CA ALA A 184 -13.40 -1.77 -47.82
C ALA A 184 -14.48 -2.86 -47.82
N ALA A 185 -15.16 -3.05 -46.68
CA ALA A 185 -16.58 -3.40 -46.65
C ALA A 185 -17.10 -3.27 -45.21
N MET A 186 -17.50 -2.06 -44.86
CA MET A 186 -18.51 -1.84 -43.82
C MET A 186 -19.86 -2.27 -44.38
N ALA A 187 -20.53 -3.27 -43.78
CA ALA A 187 -21.99 -3.37 -43.73
C ALA A 187 -22.49 -4.54 -42.86
N SER A 188 -23.29 -4.22 -41.85
CA SER A 188 -24.37 -5.01 -41.25
C SER A 188 -24.08 -6.41 -40.70
N VAL A 189 -23.85 -6.50 -39.39
CA VAL A 189 -24.34 -7.63 -38.59
C VAL A 189 -25.17 -7.10 -37.43
N HIS A 190 -26.48 -7.37 -37.51
CA HIS A 190 -27.47 -7.11 -36.48
C HIS A 190 -27.29 -8.16 -35.38
N VAL A 191 -26.82 -7.77 -34.19
CA VAL A 191 -26.71 -8.66 -33.03
C VAL A 191 -27.86 -8.36 -32.06
N THR A 192 -28.78 -9.30 -31.91
CA THR A 192 -29.80 -9.27 -30.85
C THR A 192 -29.20 -9.71 -29.52
N PRO A 193 -29.53 -9.07 -28.38
CA PRO A 193 -28.98 -9.44 -27.08
C PRO A 193 -29.57 -10.76 -26.56
N LYS A 194 -28.70 -11.64 -26.05
CA LYS A 194 -29.05 -12.91 -25.37
C LYS A 194 -29.39 -12.62 -23.89
N PRO A 195 -30.28 -13.40 -23.23
CA PRO A 195 -30.79 -13.08 -21.91
C PRO A 195 -29.77 -13.39 -20.80
N THR A 196 -29.83 -12.56 -19.76
CA THR A 196 -29.08 -12.60 -18.52
C THR A 196 -29.20 -13.94 -17.79
N GLU A 197 -28.08 -14.63 -17.58
CA GLU A 197 -27.98 -15.73 -16.61
C GLU A 197 -27.45 -15.23 -15.26
N SER A 198 -28.09 -15.72 -14.21
CA SER A 198 -27.94 -15.33 -12.81
C SER A 198 -26.56 -15.64 -12.22
N ILE A 199 -26.08 -14.69 -11.43
CA ILE A 199 -24.86 -14.74 -10.63
C ILE A 199 -24.93 -15.89 -9.61
N ILE A 200 -24.08 -16.90 -9.76
CA ILE A 200 -23.74 -17.84 -8.68
C ILE A 200 -22.61 -17.18 -7.88
N ASN A 201 -22.95 -16.62 -6.72
CA ASN A 201 -21.99 -16.04 -5.77
C ASN A 201 -20.94 -17.09 -5.37
N LYS A 202 -19.69 -16.89 -5.77
CA LYS A 202 -18.56 -17.56 -5.11
C LYS A 202 -18.30 -16.84 -3.78
N PRO A 203 -18.13 -17.57 -2.66
CA PRO A 203 -17.85 -16.96 -1.37
C PRO A 203 -16.55 -16.17 -1.45
N THR A 204 -16.57 -14.91 -1.04
CA THR A 204 -15.36 -14.10 -0.93
C THR A 204 -14.47 -14.65 0.18
N HIS A 205 -13.15 -14.41 0.12
CA HIS A 205 -12.20 -14.83 1.17
C HIS A 205 -12.62 -14.45 2.61
N ARG A 206 -13.52 -13.47 2.76
CA ARG A 206 -14.17 -13.08 4.03
C ARG A 206 -15.05 -14.19 4.63
N GLU A 207 -15.72 -14.99 3.81
CA GLU A 207 -16.64 -16.05 4.29
C GLU A 207 -15.88 -17.34 4.67
N LEU A 208 -14.75 -17.63 4.02
CA LEU A 208 -13.95 -18.83 4.31
C LEU A 208 -13.24 -18.76 5.67
N LEU A 209 -12.94 -17.56 6.18
CA LEU A 209 -12.33 -17.38 7.51
C LEU A 209 -13.30 -17.66 8.66
N ILE A 210 -14.61 -17.51 8.44
CA ILE A 210 -15.64 -17.76 9.46
C ILE A 210 -15.87 -19.27 9.65
N CYS A 211 -15.66 -20.08 8.61
CA CYS A 211 -15.95 -21.51 8.67
C CYS A 211 -14.86 -22.39 9.31
N PHE A 212 -13.62 -21.90 9.46
CA PHE A 212 -12.50 -22.75 9.92
C PHE A 212 -12.19 -22.71 11.42
N PHE A 213 -12.86 -21.87 12.23
CA PHE A 213 -12.63 -21.78 13.68
C PHE A 213 -13.95 -21.70 14.47
N PRO A 214 -14.60 -22.84 14.80
CA PRO A 214 -15.89 -22.85 15.48
C PRO A 214 -15.80 -22.58 16.99
N PHE A 215 -14.73 -21.92 17.47
CA PHE A 215 -14.48 -21.73 18.91
C PHE A 215 -14.21 -20.27 19.33
N ILE A 216 -14.54 -19.30 18.48
CA ILE A 216 -14.50 -17.86 18.83
C ILE A 216 -15.90 -17.26 18.69
N GLU A 217 -16.90 -17.90 19.29
CA GLU A 217 -18.27 -17.35 19.33
C GLU A 217 -18.57 -16.50 20.57
N PHE A 218 -17.57 -16.22 21.43
CA PHE A 218 -17.82 -15.43 22.65
C PHE A 218 -16.81 -14.33 22.99
N TYR A 219 -15.82 -14.06 22.13
CA TYR A 219 -14.92 -12.91 22.29
C TYR A 219 -15.04 -11.93 21.11
N SER A 220 -16.19 -11.26 21.13
CA SER A 220 -16.54 -9.95 20.58
C SER A 220 -15.60 -9.36 19.51
N THR A 221 -16.18 -9.23 18.32
CA THR A 221 -15.89 -8.45 17.11
C THR A 221 -15.45 -6.97 17.30
N LYS A 222 -15.16 -6.54 18.54
CA LYS A 222 -14.73 -5.19 18.91
C LYS A 222 -13.21 -4.99 18.90
N TYR A 223 -12.40 -6.05 18.90
CA TYR A 223 -10.94 -5.92 19.10
C TYR A 223 -10.14 -5.68 17.82
N PHE A 224 -10.65 -6.04 16.64
CA PHE A 224 -9.98 -5.72 15.36
C PHE A 224 -10.19 -4.26 14.95
N ILE A 225 -11.28 -3.65 15.42
CA ILE A 225 -11.61 -2.23 15.27
C ILE A 225 -10.64 -1.31 16.06
N LEU A 226 -9.99 -1.83 17.10
CA LEU A 226 -8.98 -1.12 17.92
C LEU A 226 -7.55 -1.24 17.35
N PHE A 227 -7.37 -1.89 16.21
CA PHE A 227 -6.07 -2.23 15.65
C PHE A 227 -5.33 -1.04 15.01
N ILE A 228 -6.02 0.07 14.71
CA ILE A 228 -5.49 1.03 13.72
C ILE A 228 -5.68 2.52 14.05
N MET A 229 -6.80 2.90 14.68
CA MET A 229 -7.18 4.31 14.76
C MET A 229 -6.61 5.05 15.96
N GLY A 230 -5.30 4.90 16.23
CA GLY A 230 -4.62 5.63 17.30
C GLY A 230 -4.44 7.12 17.01
N LEU A 231 -5.55 7.87 17.11
CA LEU A 231 -5.62 9.26 17.52
C LEU A 231 -6.18 9.30 18.94
#